data_AF-A0A919ZMG3-F1
#
_entry.id   AF-A0A919ZMG3-F1
#
_cell.length_a   1.000
_cell.length_b   1.000
_cell.length_c   1.000
_cell.angle_alpha   90.00
_cell.angle_beta   90.00
_cell.angle_gamma   90.00
#
_symmetry.space_group_name_H-M   'P 1'
#
loop_
_entity.id
_entity.type
_entity.pdbx_description
1 polymer ?
#
loop_
_entity_poly.entity_id
_entity_poly.type
_entity_poly.pdbx_seq_one_letter_code
_entity_poly.pdbx_strand_id
1 'polypeptide(L)'
;MIFGSLAPLHSYISVILAHELGHAEDAELEHLSGLLDGPLTVSEQAQIRLRIEENAWRYAELLLWDIDPVFLSTIINESLYSYHQAIEPHIA
;
A
#
# COMPACT_ATOMS: atom_id res chain seq x y z
N MET A 1 -11.18 6.69 -14.00
CA MET A 1 -10.26 7.58 -13.25
C MET A 1 -10.96 7.96 -11.95
N ILE A 2 -10.35 7.68 -10.79
CA ILE A 2 -10.98 7.76 -9.46
C ILE A 2 -11.52 9.18 -9.15
N PHE A 3 -10.85 10.24 -9.63
CA PHE A 3 -11.16 11.63 -9.25
C PHE A 3 -11.87 12.46 -10.33
N GLY A 4 -12.20 11.89 -11.49
CA GLY A 4 -12.98 12.55 -12.55
C GLY A 4 -12.38 13.82 -13.17
N SER A 5 -11.21 14.29 -12.74
CA SER A 5 -10.50 15.47 -13.28
C SER A 5 -8.99 15.39 -13.00
N LEU A 6 -8.21 16.26 -13.64
CA LEU A 6 -6.77 16.41 -13.39
C LEU A 6 -6.42 17.42 -12.28
N ALA A 7 -7.42 18.07 -11.68
CA ALA A 7 -7.19 19.04 -10.60
C ALA A 7 -6.32 18.49 -9.44
N PRO A 8 -6.47 17.23 -9.00
CA PRO A 8 -5.65 16.69 -7.91
C PRO A 8 -4.34 16.03 -8.38
N LEU A 9 -3.91 16.20 -9.64
CA LEU A 9 -2.76 15.47 -10.20
C LEU A 9 -1.47 15.64 -9.36
N HIS A 10 -1.18 16.87 -8.92
CA HIS A 10 0.00 17.11 -8.08
C HIS A 10 -0.10 16.40 -6.73
N SER A 11 -1.24 16.51 -6.04
CA SER A 11 -1.48 15.80 -4.78
C SER A 11 -1.40 14.29 -4.97
N TYR A 12 -1.95 13.76 -6.06
CA TYR A 12 -1.85 12.34 -6.40
C TYR A 12 -0.40 11.89 -6.55
N ILE A 13 0.42 12.65 -7.31
CA ILE A 13 1.85 12.36 -7.47
C ILE A 13 2.57 12.38 -6.11
N SER A 14 2.31 13.38 -5.27
CA SER A 14 2.91 13.45 -3.93
C SER A 14 2.57 12.24 -3.07
N VAL A 15 1.30 11.79 -3.12
CA VAL A 15 0.85 10.60 -2.38
C VAL A 15 1.60 9.34 -2.84
N ILE A 16 1.70 9.12 -4.15
CA ILE A 16 2.42 7.96 -4.70
C ILE A 16 3.91 8.03 -4.36
N LEU A 17 4.56 9.19 -4.52
CA LEU A 17 5.98 9.32 -4.19
C LEU A 17 6.27 9.09 -2.70
N ALA A 18 5.38 9.54 -1.81
CA ALA A 18 5.51 9.26 -0.38
C ALA A 18 5.38 7.77 -0.07
N HIS A 19 4.50 7.05 -0.79
CA HIS A 19 4.38 5.59 -0.69
C HIS A 19 5.65 4.87 -1.15
N GLU A 20 6.21 5.23 -2.31
CA GLU A 20 7.47 4.65 -2.79
C GLU A 20 8.65 4.93 -1.85
N LEU A 21 8.69 6.13 -1.24
CA LEU A 21 9.66 6.45 -0.21
C LEU A 21 9.45 5.59 1.05
N GLY A 22 8.19 5.29 1.39
CA GLY A 22 7.86 4.36 2.47
C GLY A 22 8.43 2.96 2.25
N HIS A 23 8.46 2.45 1.02
CA HIS A 23 9.17 1.21 0.72
C HIS A 23 10.68 1.35 0.92
N ALA A 24 11.28 2.44 0.44
CA ALA A 24 12.72 2.65 0.56
C ALA A 24 13.19 2.77 2.02
N GLU A 25 12.33 3.24 2.92
CA GLU A 25 12.61 3.43 4.35
C GLU A 25 12.16 2.24 5.21
N ASP A 26 11.47 1.25 4.64
CA ASP A 26 11.02 0.07 5.38
C ASP A 26 12.18 -0.89 5.68
N ALA A 27 12.65 -0.85 6.93
CA ALA A 27 13.69 -1.76 7.43
C ALA A 27 13.27 -3.25 7.42
N GLU A 28 11.97 -3.56 7.38
CA GLU A 28 11.48 -4.93 7.27
C GLU A 28 11.47 -5.43 5.81
N LEU A 29 11.57 -4.54 4.80
CA LEU A 29 11.36 -4.88 3.40
C LEU A 29 12.29 -6.00 2.92
N GLU A 30 13.60 -5.89 3.18
CA GLU A 30 14.58 -6.90 2.75
C GLU A 30 14.23 -8.29 3.32
N HIS A 31 13.85 -8.34 4.60
CA HIS A 31 13.46 -9.59 5.25
C HIS A 31 12.17 -10.16 4.68
N LEU A 32 11.12 -9.33 4.57
CA LEU A 32 9.80 -9.74 4.08
C LEU A 32 9.86 -10.19 2.62
N SER A 33 10.62 -9.48 1.78
CA SER A 33 10.87 -9.91 0.40
C SER A 33 11.62 -11.24 0.36
N GLY A 34 12.63 -11.44 1.21
CA GLY A 34 13.33 -12.71 1.31
C GLY A 34 12.43 -13.88 1.75
N LEU A 35 11.42 -13.64 2.58
CA LEU A 35 10.44 -14.66 2.95
C LEU A 35 9.59 -15.12 1.75
N LEU A 36 9.29 -14.22 0.79
CA LEU A 36 8.49 -14.54 -0.39
C LEU A 36 9.17 -15.57 -1.31
N ASP A 37 10.49 -15.70 -1.26
CA ASP A 37 11.25 -16.71 -2.00
C ASP A 37 11.22 -18.10 -1.33
N GLY A 38 10.68 -18.19 -0.11
CA GLY A 38 10.60 -19.41 0.68
C GLY A 38 9.40 -20.30 0.36
N PRO A 39 9.32 -21.50 0.98
CA PRO A 39 8.19 -22.43 0.80
C PRO A 39 6.97 -21.94 1.59
N LEU A 40 6.27 -20.95 1.05
CA LEU A 40 5.06 -20.36 1.63
C LEU A 40 3.80 -20.82 0.90
N THR A 41 2.71 -20.99 1.65
CA THR A 41 1.37 -21.11 1.09
C THR A 41 0.93 -19.81 0.43
N VAL A 42 -0.08 -19.88 -0.45
CA VAL A 42 -0.65 -18.69 -1.11
C VAL A 42 -1.15 -17.66 -0.09
N SER A 43 -1.74 -18.13 1.02
CA SER A 43 -2.25 -17.27 2.09
C SER A 43 -1.12 -16.53 2.82
N GLU A 44 -0.04 -17.23 3.17
CA GLU A 44 1.13 -16.60 3.82
C GLU A 44 1.81 -15.58 2.90
N GLN A 45 1.93 -15.89 1.60
CA GLN A 45 2.46 -14.92 0.64
C GLN A 45 1.56 -13.69 0.51
N ALA A 46 0.24 -13.86 0.51
CA ALA A 46 -0.70 -12.74 0.45
C ALA A 46 -0.59 -11.84 1.68
N GLN A 47 -0.43 -12.42 2.88
CA GLN A 47 -0.23 -11.68 4.12
C GLN A 47 1.08 -10.89 4.12
N ILE A 48 2.19 -11.50 3.67
CA ILE A 48 3.48 -10.81 3.57
C ILE A 48 3.41 -9.65 2.58
N ARG A 49 2.80 -9.86 1.42
CA ARG A 49 2.60 -8.77 0.44
C ARG A 49 1.76 -7.63 1.01
N LEU A 50 0.65 -7.92 1.68
CA LEU A 50 -0.14 -6.88 2.35
C LEU A 50 0.70 -6.12 3.38
N ARG A 51 1.51 -6.84 4.17
CA ARG A 51 2.34 -6.23 5.21
C ARG A 51 3.36 -5.24 4.63
N ILE A 52 3.98 -5.57 3.50
CA ILE A 52 4.92 -4.68 2.80
C ILE A 52 4.24 -3.36 2.41
N GLU A 53 3.03 -3.45 1.85
CA GLU A 53 2.25 -2.27 1.45
C GLU A 53 1.79 -1.43 2.64
N GLU A 54 1.31 -2.08 3.71
CA GLU A 54 0.90 -1.41 4.95
C GLU A 54 2.06 -0.69 5.64
N ASN A 55 3.28 -1.23 5.57
CA ASN A 55 4.47 -0.57 6.10
C ASN A 55 4.81 0.70 5.31
N ALA A 56 4.77 0.63 3.98
CA ALA A 56 4.99 1.79 3.13
C ALA A 56 3.95 2.89 3.37
N TRP A 57 2.67 2.53 3.46
CA TRP A 57 1.61 3.50 3.77
C TRP A 57 1.76 4.15 5.14
N ARG A 58 2.11 3.37 6.18
CA ARG A 58 2.35 3.91 7.52
C ARG A 58 3.43 4.98 7.54
N TYR A 59 4.48 4.82 6.75
CA TYR A 59 5.51 5.84 6.59
C TYR A 59 4.99 7.04 5.78
N ALA A 60 4.32 6.80 4.66
CA ALA A 60 3.78 7.85 3.80
C ALA A 60 2.79 8.78 4.54
N GLU A 61 1.94 8.25 5.41
CA GLU A 61 1.00 9.02 6.23
C GLU A 61 1.69 10.05 7.13
N LEU A 62 2.94 9.81 7.55
CA LEU A 62 3.72 10.77 8.35
C LEU A 62 4.16 11.98 7.52
N LEU A 63 4.29 11.83 6.20
CA LEU A 63 4.75 12.87 5.29
C LEU A 63 3.60 13.72 4.73
N LEU A 64 2.39 13.14 4.63
CA LEU A 64 1.25 13.71 3.92
C LEU A 64 0.27 14.46 4.84
N TRP A 65 0.78 15.11 5.89
CA TRP A 65 -0.02 15.80 6.91
C TRP A 65 -0.86 16.96 6.37
N ASP A 66 -0.51 17.50 5.20
CA ASP A 66 -1.18 18.62 4.52
C ASP A 66 -2.13 18.17 3.38
N ILE A 67 -2.20 16.87 3.09
CA ILE A 67 -3.11 16.32 2.09
C ILE A 67 -4.51 16.11 2.69
N ASP A 68 -5.54 16.34 1.87
CA ASP A 68 -6.92 16.07 2.28
C ASP A 68 -7.07 14.59 2.72
N PRO A 69 -7.58 14.32 3.93
CA PRO A 69 -7.60 12.98 4.50
C PRO A 69 -8.57 12.05 3.77
N VAL A 70 -9.63 12.57 3.14
CA VAL A 70 -10.58 11.75 2.35
C VAL A 70 -9.92 11.34 1.03
N PHE A 71 -9.21 12.25 0.39
CA PHE A 71 -8.41 11.97 -0.81
C PHE A 71 -7.34 10.92 -0.53
N LEU A 72 -6.55 11.09 0.54
CA LEU A 72 -5.51 10.15 0.94
C LEU A 72 -6.08 8.77 1.23
N SER A 73 -7.08 8.68 2.12
CA SER A 73 -7.71 7.40 2.48
C SER A 73 -8.35 6.70 1.29
N THR A 74 -8.91 7.44 0.32
CA THR A 74 -9.43 6.85 -0.93
C THR A 74 -8.31 6.15 -1.71
N ILE A 75 -7.14 6.78 -1.87
CA ILE A 75 -6.02 6.17 -2.59
C ILE A 75 -5.49 4.94 -1.86
N ILE A 76 -5.30 5.04 -0.53
CA ILE A 76 -4.83 3.92 0.29
C ILE A 76 -5.79 2.74 0.17
N ASN A 77 -7.09 2.97 0.38
CA ASN A 77 -8.11 1.92 0.31
C ASN A 77 -8.17 1.25 -1.06
N GLU A 78 -8.15 2.03 -2.15
CA GLU A 78 -8.15 1.49 -3.51
C GLU A 78 -6.86 0.71 -3.81
N SER A 79 -5.70 1.14 -3.30
CA SER A 79 -4.42 0.43 -3.48
C SER A 79 -4.37 -0.90 -2.71
N LEU A 80 -4.92 -0.94 -1.50
CA LEU A 80 -4.91 -2.12 -0.63
C LEU A 80 -6.05 -3.09 -0.93
N TYR A 81 -7.06 -2.69 -1.71
CA TYR A 81 -8.25 -3.47 -1.97
C TYR A 81 -7.95 -4.89 -2.47
N SER A 82 -7.10 -5.03 -3.49
CA SER A 82 -6.74 -6.34 -4.05
C SER A 82 -5.96 -7.21 -3.06
N TYR A 83 -5.17 -6.61 -2.18
CA TYR A 83 -4.42 -7.35 -1.16
C TYR A 83 -5.35 -7.90 -0.09
N HIS A 84 -6.33 -7.11 0.36
CA HIS A 84 -7.36 -7.59 1.29
C HIS A 84 -8.22 -8.71 0.66
N GLN A 85 -8.62 -8.56 -0.60
CA GLN A 85 -9.36 -9.62 -1.31
C GLN A 85 -8.57 -10.93 -1.43
N ALA A 86 -7.25 -10.86 -1.57
CA ALA A 86 -6.40 -12.05 -1.65
C ALA A 86 -6.26 -12.80 -0.31
N ILE A 87 -6.64 -12.16 0.81
CA ILE A 87 -6.58 -12.74 2.16
C ILE A 87 -7.97 -13.21 2.62
N GLU A 88 -9.04 -12.60 2.11
CA GLU A 88 -10.40 -13.04 2.41
C GLU A 88 -10.63 -14.49 1.92
N PRO A 89 -11.17 -15.38 2.77
CA PRO A 89 -11.56 -16.71 2.33
C PRO A 89 -12.66 -16.57 1.29
N HIS A 90 -12.44 -17.08 0.07
CA HIS A 90 -13.51 -17.26 -0.90
C HIS A 90 -14.59 -18.17 -0.29
N ILE A 91 -15.64 -17.58 0.27
CA ILE A 91 -16.86 -18.31 0.62
C ILE A 91 -17.52 -18.67 -0.71
N ALA A 92 -17.33 -19.92 -1.12
CA ALA A 92 -18.02 -20.54 -2.24
C ALA A 92 -19.45 -20.94 -1.87
#